data_AF-A0A1I6UI18-F1
#
_entry.id   AF-A0A1I6UI18-F1
#
_cell.length_a   1.000
_cell.length_b   1.000
_cell.length_c   1.000
_cell.angle_alpha   90.00
_cell.angle_beta   90.00
_cell.angle_gamma   90.00
#
_symmetry.space_group_name_H-M   'P 1'
#
loop_
_entity.id
_entity.type
_entity.pdbx_description
1 polymer ?
#
loop_
_entity_poly.entity_id
_entity_poly.type
_entity_poly.pdbx_seq_one_letter_code
_entity_poly.pdbx_strand_id
1 'polypeptide(L)'
;MSSLKQEQFLRIKDLANFPAKQASIYTYKSGASKGKTKNISARPASKGMVGVSDKTIWQWVKRGEFPAPVKLSDSVTVWRLSDVQAWMQSKGLEA
;
A
#
# COMPACT_ATOMS: atom_id res chain seq x y z
N MET A 1 -9.79 35.52 3.99
CA MET A 1 -9.53 34.82 2.71
C MET A 1 -9.33 33.35 3.02
N SER A 2 -10.42 32.62 3.23
CA SER A 2 -10.37 31.20 3.58
C SER A 2 -10.24 30.40 2.29
N SER A 3 -9.03 29.92 2.01
CA SER A 3 -8.78 28.99 0.92
C SER A 3 -9.72 27.79 1.08
N LEU A 4 -10.60 27.59 0.10
CA LEU A 4 -11.46 26.42 0.01
C LEU A 4 -10.53 25.21 -0.03
N LYS A 5 -10.45 24.45 1.08
CA LYS A 5 -9.72 23.19 1.12
C LYS A 5 -10.38 22.26 0.10
N GLN A 6 -9.77 22.14 -1.08
CA GLN A 6 -10.16 21.12 -2.04
C GLN A 6 -9.83 19.77 -1.41
N GLU A 7 -10.86 19.10 -0.91
CA GLU A 7 -10.75 17.74 -0.41
C GLU A 7 -10.36 16.82 -1.57
N GLN A 8 -9.13 16.31 -1.48
CA GLN A 8 -8.61 15.36 -2.44
C GLN A 8 -9.08 13.96 -2.07
N PHE A 9 -9.56 13.23 -3.07
CA PHE A 9 -9.95 11.83 -2.95
C PHE A 9 -8.85 10.94 -3.52
N LEU A 10 -8.39 9.98 -2.72
CA LEU A 10 -7.37 9.01 -3.08
C LEU A 10 -8.03 7.68 -3.43
N ARG A 11 -7.55 6.99 -4.46
CA ARG A 11 -7.91 5.60 -4.72
C ARG A 11 -6.93 4.66 -4.04
N ILE A 12 -7.29 3.39 -3.99
CA ILE A 12 -6.44 2.32 -3.44
C ILE A 12 -5.03 2.32 -4.06
N LYS A 13 -4.90 2.67 -5.35
CA LYS A 13 -3.62 2.71 -6.07
C LYS A 13 -2.73 3.89 -5.68
N ASP A 14 -3.31 4.97 -5.14
CA ASP A 14 -2.57 6.13 -4.64
C ASP A 14 -2.11 5.92 -3.18
N LEU A 15 -2.81 5.04 -2.45
CA LEU A 15 -2.52 4.69 -1.06
C LEU A 15 -1.51 3.55 -0.94
N ALA A 16 -1.72 2.49 -1.72
CA ALA A 16 -0.93 1.27 -1.66
C ALA A 16 0.44 1.45 -2.31
N ASN A 17 1.48 1.01 -1.61
CA ASN A 17 2.85 0.98 -2.09
C ASN A 17 3.43 -0.43 -1.94
N PHE A 18 4.03 -0.94 -3.00
CA PHE A 18 4.90 -2.10 -2.92
C PHE A 18 6.34 -1.62 -2.71
N PRO A 19 6.97 -1.90 -1.55
CA PRO A 19 8.35 -1.49 -1.35
C PRO A 19 9.25 -2.12 -2.42
N ALA A 20 10.28 -1.38 -2.82
CA ALA A 20 11.29 -1.87 -3.75
C ALA A 20 11.84 -3.19 -3.21
N LYS A 21 11.76 -4.25 -4.01
CA LYS A 21 12.34 -5.54 -3.66
C LYS A 21 13.57 -5.74 -4.54
N GLN A 22 14.72 -5.77 -3.90
CA GLN A 22 15.98 -6.07 -4.58
C GLN A 22 15.97 -7.52 -5.09
N ALA A 23 16.73 -7.76 -6.16
CA ALA A 23 16.92 -9.10 -6.68
C ALA A 23 17.62 -9.95 -5.62
N SER A 24 17.13 -11.17 -5.42
CA SER A 24 17.71 -12.10 -4.45
C SER A 24 17.90 -13.46 -5.10
N ILE A 25 19.03 -14.09 -4.81
CA ILE A 25 19.37 -15.40 -5.33
C ILE A 25 18.94 -16.42 -4.28
N TYR A 26 17.94 -17.24 -4.61
CA TYR A 26 17.51 -18.31 -3.74
C TYR A 26 18.27 -19.60 -4.09
N THR A 27 19.01 -20.14 -3.13
CA THR A 27 19.72 -21.41 -3.27
C THR A 27 18.90 -22.53 -2.65
N TYR A 28 18.61 -23.56 -3.43
CA TYR A 28 17.90 -24.74 -2.94
C TYR A 28 18.76 -25.53 -1.95
N LYS A 29 18.23 -25.77 -0.75
CA LYS A 29 18.98 -26.32 0.39
C LYS A 29 19.02 -27.86 0.44
N SER A 30 18.11 -28.56 -0.26
CA SER A 30 17.98 -30.03 -0.19
C SER A 30 17.38 -30.65 -1.47
N GLY A 31 17.50 -31.98 -1.58
CA GLY A 31 16.99 -32.77 -2.71
C GLY A 31 17.88 -32.78 -3.96
N ALA A 32 17.40 -33.38 -5.05
CA ALA A 32 18.13 -33.49 -6.32
C ALA A 32 18.46 -32.14 -7.00
N SER A 33 17.88 -31.04 -6.52
CA SER A 33 18.16 -29.67 -6.98
C SER A 33 19.05 -28.87 -6.02
N LYS A 34 19.63 -29.51 -5.00
CA LYS A 34 20.54 -28.87 -4.03
C LYS A 34 21.69 -28.17 -4.77
N GLY A 35 21.91 -26.90 -4.45
CA GLY A 35 22.93 -26.06 -5.09
C GLY A 35 22.48 -25.34 -6.37
N LYS A 36 21.30 -25.66 -6.94
CA LYS A 36 20.72 -24.82 -7.99
C LYS A 36 20.33 -23.47 -7.39
N THR A 37 20.43 -22.43 -8.20
CA THR A 37 20.03 -21.07 -7.84
C THR A 37 18.83 -20.64 -8.67
N LYS A 38 17.87 -19.98 -8.03
CA LYS A 38 16.78 -19.28 -8.72
C LYS A 38 16.99 -17.79 -8.57
N ASN A 39 17.15 -17.09 -9.69
CA ASN A 39 17.16 -15.63 -9.70
C ASN A 39 15.73 -15.13 -9.48
N ILE A 40 15.53 -14.37 -8.41
CA ILE A 40 14.28 -13.65 -8.15
C ILE A 40 14.48 -12.22 -8.65
N SER A 41 13.76 -11.84 -9.71
CA SER A 41 13.87 -10.52 -10.32
C SER A 41 13.52 -9.39 -9.33
N ALA A 42 14.24 -8.27 -9.45
CA ALA A 42 13.92 -7.06 -8.71
C ALA A 42 12.59 -6.45 -9.20
N ARG A 43 11.89 -5.77 -8.30
CA ARG A 43 10.73 -4.92 -8.64
C ARG A 43 10.92 -3.52 -8.05
N PRO A 44 10.69 -2.44 -8.83
CA PRO A 44 10.81 -1.07 -8.34
C PRO A 44 9.73 -0.75 -7.30
N ALA A 45 9.97 0.26 -6.47
CA ALA A 45 8.96 0.77 -5.55
C ALA A 45 7.81 1.44 -6.32
N SER A 46 6.57 1.19 -5.92
CA SER A 46 5.42 1.90 -6.50
C SER A 46 5.16 3.19 -5.72
N LYS A 47 4.54 4.19 -6.37
CA LYS A 47 4.18 5.43 -5.70
C LYS A 47 2.96 5.20 -4.81
N GLY A 48 3.10 5.34 -3.49
CA GLY A 48 1.98 5.27 -2.55
C GLY A 48 2.39 5.68 -1.14
N MET A 49 1.45 6.23 -0.38
CA MET A 49 1.72 6.89 0.91
C MET A 49 1.95 5.89 2.06
N VAL A 50 1.26 4.75 2.08
CA VAL A 50 1.16 3.91 3.28
C VAL A 50 2.21 2.79 3.34
N GLY A 51 2.94 2.52 2.25
CA GLY A 51 3.99 1.49 2.26
C GLY A 51 3.49 0.04 2.24
N VAL A 52 2.18 -0.19 2.07
CA VAL A 52 1.56 -1.52 2.11
C VAL A 52 0.78 -1.87 0.85
N SER A 53 0.53 -3.15 0.63
CA SER A 53 -0.26 -3.63 -0.51
C SER A 53 -1.75 -3.26 -0.40
N ASP A 54 -2.45 -3.20 -1.53
CA ASP A 54 -3.89 -2.96 -1.62
C ASP A 54 -4.69 -3.90 -0.72
N LYS A 55 -4.34 -5.19 -0.73
CA LYS A 55 -4.98 -6.23 0.08
C LYS A 55 -4.85 -5.95 1.57
N THR A 56 -3.70 -5.44 2.01
CA THR A 56 -3.46 -5.08 3.42
C THR A 56 -4.37 -3.93 3.84
N ILE A 57 -4.52 -2.90 3.00
CA ILE A 57 -5.42 -1.77 3.27
C ILE A 57 -6.86 -2.28 3.40
N TRP A 58 -7.33 -3.10 2.45
CA TRP A 58 -8.67 -3.69 2.54
C TRP A 58 -8.88 -4.56 3.78
N GLN A 59 -7.84 -5.27 4.23
CA GLN A 59 -7.89 -6.02 5.48
C GLN A 59 -8.02 -5.08 6.69
N TRP A 60 -7.32 -3.95 6.72
CA TRP A 60 -7.47 -2.96 7.80
C TRP A 60 -8.83 -2.29 7.77
N VAL A 61 -9.36 -1.96 6.60
CA VAL A 61 -10.74 -1.46 6.43
C VAL A 61 -11.74 -2.47 7.00
N LYS A 62 -11.59 -3.76 6.66
CA LYS A 62 -12.46 -4.82 7.21
C LYS A 62 -12.32 -4.98 8.72
N ARG A 63 -11.13 -4.70 9.28
CA ARG A 63 -10.86 -4.71 10.72
C ARG A 63 -11.32 -3.43 11.44
N GLY A 64 -11.70 -2.38 10.70
CA GLY A 64 -12.02 -1.06 11.26
C GLY A 64 -10.79 -0.27 11.71
N GLU A 65 -9.59 -0.69 11.30
CA GLU A 65 -8.33 -0.04 11.67
C GLU A 65 -7.94 1.09 10.71
N PHE A 66 -8.55 1.18 9.52
CA PHE A 66 -8.26 2.18 8.49
C PHE A 66 -9.53 3.01 8.22
N PRO A 67 -9.42 4.28 7.78
CA PRO A 67 -10.58 5.11 7.48
C PRO A 67 -11.57 4.45 6.52
N ALA A 68 -12.85 4.75 6.74
CA ALA A 68 -13.93 4.15 5.99
C ALA A 68 -13.85 4.53 4.51
N PRO A 69 -13.99 3.56 3.59
CA PRO A 69 -14.06 3.84 2.16
C PRO A 69 -15.34 4.61 1.81
N VAL A 70 -15.20 5.63 0.96
CA VAL A 70 -16.32 6.33 0.33
C VAL A 70 -16.54 5.75 -1.05
N LYS A 71 -17.75 5.23 -1.31
CA LYS A 71 -18.14 4.78 -2.66
C LYS A 71 -18.61 5.98 -3.49
N LEU A 72 -17.90 6.26 -4.58
CA LEU A 72 -18.28 7.30 -5.55
C LEU A 72 -19.19 6.74 -6.64
N SER A 73 -19.01 5.47 -7.00
CA SER A 73 -19.89 4.70 -7.89
C SER A 73 -19.79 3.21 -7.54
N ASP A 74 -20.55 2.36 -8.25
CA ASP A 74 -20.57 0.91 -8.03
C ASP A 74 -19.16 0.28 -8.01
N SER A 75 -18.27 0.72 -8.91
CA SER A 75 -16.91 0.20 -9.05
C SER A 75 -15.81 1.13 -8.51
N VAL A 76 -16.12 2.36 -8.08
CA VAL A 76 -15.11 3.34 -7.65
C VAL A 76 -15.23 3.59 -6.15
N THR A 77 -14.23 3.10 -5.42
CA THR A 77 -14.04 3.38 -3.99
C THR A 77 -12.85 4.31 -3.79
N VAL A 78 -13.05 5.35 -2.97
CA VAL A 78 -12.06 6.38 -2.66
C VAL A 78 -11.98 6.61 -1.16
N TRP A 79 -10.90 7.24 -0.71
CA TRP A 79 -10.71 7.73 0.66
C TRP A 79 -10.44 9.22 0.63
N ARG A 80 -10.87 9.94 1.67
CA ARG A 80 -10.50 11.35 1.83
C ARG A 80 -9.04 11.43 2.27
N LEU A 81 -8.27 12.32 1.63
CA LEU A 81 -6.88 12.57 1.99
C LEU A 81 -6.76 12.94 3.48
N SER A 82 -7.66 13.80 3.98
CA SER A 82 -7.61 14.26 5.37
C SER A 82 -7.78 13.13 6.38
N ASP A 83 -8.69 12.18 6.14
CA ASP A 83 -8.89 11.02 7.02
C ASP A 83 -7.68 10.09 7.01
N VAL A 84 -7.07 9.89 5.84
CA VAL A 84 -5.86 9.08 5.69
C VAL A 84 -4.68 9.75 6.39
N GLN A 85 -4.50 11.06 6.23
CA GLN A 85 -3.44 11.81 6.91
C GLN A 85 -3.61 11.76 8.43
N ALA A 86 -4.83 11.95 8.94
CA ALA A 86 -5.13 11.83 10.37
C ALA A 86 -4.82 10.41 10.88
N TRP A 87 -5.15 9.38 10.09
CA TRP A 87 -4.81 8.00 10.40
C TRP A 87 -3.30 7.75 10.42
N MET A 88 -2.55 8.27 9.44
CA MET A 88 -1.08 8.14 9.38
C MET A 88 -0.43 8.80 10.60
N GLN A 89 -0.89 10.00 10.97
CA GLN A 89 -0.46 10.68 12.19
C GLN A 89 -0.75 9.85 13.44
N SER A 90 -1.95 9.25 13.54
CA SER A 90 -2.30 8.38 14.67
C SER A 90 -1.43 7.12 14.78
N LYS A 91 -0.87 6.64 13.65
CA LYS A 91 0.03 5.48 13.62
C LYS A 91 1.52 5.87 13.76
N GLY A 92 1.84 7.16 13.85
CA GLY A 92 3.23 7.64 13.88
C GLY A 92 3.98 7.47 12.55
N LEU A 93 3.23 7.33 11.44
CA LEU A 93 3.78 7.34 10.10
C LEU A 93 3.92 8.82 9.68
N GLU A 94 5.10 9.38 9.93
CA GLU A 94 5.46 10.72 9.43
C GLU A 94 5.52 10.66 7.89
N ALA A 95 4.82 11.60 7.25
CA ALA A 95 4.63 11.67 5.80
C ALA A 95 5.87 12.16 5.04
#